data_AF-A0A0Q8EBB7-F1
#
_entry.id   AF-A0A0Q8EBB7-F1
#
_cell.length_a   1.000
_cell.length_b   1.000
_cell.length_c   1.000
_cell.angle_alpha   90.00
_cell.angle_beta   90.00
_cell.angle_gamma   90.00
#
_symmetry.space_group_name_H-M   'P 1'
#
loop_
_entity.id
_entity.type
_entity.pdbx_description
1 polymer ?
#
loop_
_entity_poly.entity_id
_entity_poly.type
_entity_poly.pdbx_seq_one_letter_code
_entity_poly.pdbx_strand_id
1 'polypeptide(L)'
;MASKLATKNTARSLAAIALAGIAAALIAYMQGYRLDLSKDSAPAWIQAIGSILAIIAAAWIAKQQNMHSRKLEEYKQAKADKQKLEVIMALMARSHRLAIDVCKAYESNEQEDIDQISPPLMADTHHALMALPVFDIPEWQLSLDVLMISRALASLREQFLALQDSASEEEFRSNLKDLNELASEIKKISEDAVSIAKNKIKERDLVLERSG
;
A
#
# COMPACT_ATOMS: atom_id res chain seq x y z
N MET A 1 9.07 16.41 9.06
CA MET A 1 10.44 16.36 9.64
C MET A 1 10.56 16.97 11.05
N ALA A 2 9.67 17.88 11.48
CA ALA A 2 9.74 18.55 12.79
C ALA A 2 9.50 17.64 14.03
N SER A 3 8.71 16.57 13.90
CA SER A 3 8.37 15.67 15.03
C SER A 3 9.56 14.84 15.58
N LYS A 4 10.52 14.44 14.72
CA LYS A 4 11.74 13.72 15.14
C LYS A 4 12.75 14.61 15.87
N LEU A 5 12.70 15.93 15.68
CA LEU A 5 13.56 16.88 16.39
C LEU A 5 13.04 17.16 17.81
N ALA A 6 11.71 17.23 17.99
CA ALA A 6 11.09 17.48 19.29
C ALA A 6 11.37 16.36 20.30
N THR A 7 11.22 15.09 19.87
CA THR A 7 11.46 13.90 20.71
C THR A 7 12.93 13.69 21.07
N LYS A 8 13.86 14.06 20.18
CA LYS A 8 15.29 14.02 20.46
C LYS A 8 15.72 15.10 21.46
N ASN A 9 15.08 16.27 21.41
CA ASN A 9 15.34 17.36 22.36
C ASN A 9 14.78 17.07 23.75
N THR A 10 13.61 16.45 23.89
CA THR A 10 13.08 16.04 25.20
C THR A 10 13.88 14.90 25.83
N ALA A 11 14.34 13.92 25.04
CA ALA A 11 15.22 12.86 25.55
C ALA A 11 16.60 13.40 25.99
N ARG A 12 17.16 14.37 25.26
CA ARG A 12 18.39 15.07 25.65
C ARG A 12 18.20 15.95 26.88
N SER A 13 17.06 16.61 27.01
CA SER A 13 16.68 17.41 28.18
C SER A 13 16.58 16.54 29.44
N LEU A 14 15.90 15.39 29.37
CA LEU A 14 15.78 14.48 30.50
C LEU A 14 17.11 13.85 30.89
N ALA A 15 17.94 13.46 29.91
CA ALA A 15 19.30 12.99 30.17
C ALA A 15 20.20 14.08 30.78
N ALA A 16 20.06 15.35 30.34
CA ALA A 16 20.78 16.48 30.89
C ALA A 16 20.37 16.79 32.34
N ILE A 17 19.08 16.70 32.67
CA ILE A 17 18.58 16.88 34.04
C ILE A 17 19.09 15.75 34.95
N ALA A 18 19.08 14.51 34.48
CA ALA A 18 19.63 13.37 35.22
C ALA A 18 21.16 13.50 35.44
N LEU A 19 21.90 13.91 34.42
CA LEU A 19 23.34 14.16 34.52
C LEU A 19 23.65 15.35 35.44
N ALA A 20 22.84 16.42 35.41
CA ALA A 20 22.99 17.55 36.31
C ALA A 20 22.72 17.15 37.77
N GLY A 21 21.73 16.30 38.03
CA GLY A 21 21.46 15.73 39.36
C GLY A 21 22.62 14.88 39.89
N ILE A 22 23.22 14.05 39.03
CA ILE A 22 24.39 13.22 39.37
C ILE A 22 25.62 14.10 39.62
N ALA A 23 25.85 15.13 38.80
CA ALA A 23 26.95 16.07 38.97
C ALA A 23 26.82 16.88 40.28
N ALA A 24 25.62 17.35 40.62
CA ALA A 24 25.36 18.05 41.89
C ALA A 24 25.62 17.14 43.10
N ALA A 25 25.23 15.87 43.04
CA ALA A 25 25.49 14.88 44.09
C ALA A 25 26.99 14.57 44.25
N LEU A 26 27.74 14.48 43.14
CA LEU A 26 29.19 14.27 43.16
C LEU A 26 29.96 15.48 43.70
N ILE A 27 29.52 16.70 43.38
CA ILE A 27 30.12 17.94 43.89
C ILE A 27 29.89 18.07 45.39
N ALA A 28 28.68 17.74 45.88
CA ALA A 28 28.36 17.73 47.31
C ALA A 28 29.21 16.70 48.09
N TYR A 29 29.49 15.54 47.47
CA TYR A 29 30.35 14.50 48.05
C TYR A 29 31.84 14.93 48.10
N MET A 30 32.36 15.59 47.06
CA MET A 30 33.75 16.09 47.04
C MET A 30 34.00 17.28 47.97
N GLN A 31 32.99 18.10 48.28
CA GLN A 31 33.10 19.25 49.20
C GLN A 31 33.13 18.86 50.69
N GLY A 32 33.19 17.57 51.02
CA GLY A 32 33.44 17.14 52.39
C GLY A 32 32.22 17.26 53.32
N TYR A 33 31.00 17.31 52.76
CA TYR A 33 29.82 16.97 53.53
C TYR A 33 29.92 15.50 53.94
N ARG A 34 30.45 15.26 55.14
CA ARG A 34 30.34 13.97 55.81
C ARG A 34 28.86 13.70 56.01
N LEU A 35 28.27 12.95 55.07
CA LEU A 35 26.95 12.37 55.21
C LEU A 35 26.99 11.51 56.47
N ASP A 36 26.38 12.04 57.53
CA ASP A 36 26.09 11.30 58.74
C ASP A 36 25.17 10.15 58.33
N LEU A 37 25.75 8.96 58.16
CA LEU A 37 25.05 7.70 57.87
C LEU A 37 24.38 7.19 59.16
N SER A 38 23.68 8.10 59.83
CA SER A 38 22.69 7.78 60.85
C SER A 38 21.56 6.96 60.21
N LYS A 39 21.00 6.02 60.97
CA LYS A 39 20.06 4.96 60.57
C LYS A 39 18.80 5.42 59.79
N ASP A 40 18.57 6.73 59.65
CA ASP A 40 17.48 7.34 58.88
C ASP A 40 17.80 7.63 57.40
N SER A 41 19.08 7.59 56.98
CA SER A 41 19.50 7.91 55.60
C SER A 41 19.45 6.70 54.66
N ALA A 42 19.21 5.50 55.20
CA ALA A 42 19.17 4.24 54.45
C ALA A 42 18.09 4.17 53.35
N PRO A 43 16.86 4.69 53.54
CA PRO A 43 15.80 4.61 52.53
C PRO A 43 16.09 5.47 51.29
N ALA A 44 16.74 6.63 51.49
CA ALA A 44 16.90 7.63 50.44
C ALA A 44 17.87 7.23 49.33
N TRP A 45 18.99 6.54 49.65
CA TRP A 45 19.94 6.07 48.63
C TRP A 45 19.42 4.84 47.89
N ILE A 46 18.69 3.94 48.57
CA ILE A 46 18.04 2.78 47.95
C ILE A 46 16.97 3.27 46.96
N GLN A 47 16.23 4.33 47.31
CA GLN A 47 15.25 4.97 46.42
C GLN A 47 15.91 5.61 45.18
N ALA A 48 17.07 6.23 45.33
CA ALA A 48 17.82 6.79 44.21
C ALA A 48 18.32 5.71 43.23
N ILE A 49 18.73 4.54 43.74
CA ILE A 49 19.08 3.38 42.90
C ILE A 49 17.82 2.83 42.20
N GLY A 50 16.70 2.74 42.93
CA GLY A 50 15.42 2.31 42.39
C GLY A 50 14.92 3.19 41.23
N SER A 51 15.06 4.52 41.33
CA SER A 51 14.65 5.44 40.27
C SER A 51 15.55 5.35 39.03
N ILE A 52 16.87 5.17 39.20
CA ILE A 52 17.80 4.95 38.08
C ILE A 52 17.49 3.63 37.37
N LEU A 53 17.28 2.53 38.12
CA LEU A 53 16.90 1.24 37.55
C LEU A 53 15.54 1.32 36.83
N ALA A 54 14.57 2.05 37.38
CA ALA A 54 13.28 2.28 36.74
C ALA A 54 13.40 3.05 35.42
N ILE A 55 14.28 4.06 35.34
CA ILE A 55 14.54 4.81 34.11
C ILE A 55 15.19 3.90 33.05
N ILE A 56 16.15 3.06 33.44
CA ILE A 56 16.80 2.09 32.53
C ILE A 56 15.77 1.08 32.01
N ALA A 57 14.93 0.54 32.90
CA ALA A 57 13.85 -0.38 32.53
C ALA A 57 12.83 0.29 31.59
N ALA A 58 12.43 1.53 31.88
CA ALA A 58 11.54 2.31 31.02
C ALA A 58 12.17 2.59 29.64
N ALA A 59 13.47 2.90 29.58
CA ALA A 59 14.18 3.10 28.31
C ALA A 59 14.26 1.79 27.50
N TRP A 60 14.44 0.65 28.17
CA TRP A 60 14.45 -0.67 27.54
C TRP A 60 13.06 -1.05 26.98
N ILE A 61 12.01 -0.86 27.78
CA ILE A 61 10.61 -1.06 27.36
C ILE A 61 10.27 -0.14 26.20
N ALA A 62 10.64 1.14 26.25
CA ALA A 62 10.42 2.09 25.18
C ALA A 62 11.13 1.68 23.87
N LYS A 63 12.37 1.18 23.96
CA LYS A 63 13.10 0.64 22.80
C LYS A 63 12.37 -0.55 22.18
N GLN A 64 11.88 -1.46 23.02
CA GLN A 64 11.15 -2.64 22.56
C GLN A 64 9.78 -2.28 21.96
N GLN A 65 9.04 -1.36 22.59
CA GLN A 65 7.78 -0.82 22.07
C GLN A 65 7.98 -0.13 20.71
N ASN A 66 9.08 0.62 20.54
CA ASN A 66 9.38 1.26 19.25
C ASN A 66 9.66 0.23 18.15
N MET A 67 10.39 -0.85 18.46
CA MET A 67 10.61 -1.94 17.51
C MET A 67 9.31 -2.64 17.12
N HIS A 68 8.45 -2.96 18.09
CA HIS A 68 7.15 -3.57 17.81
C HIS A 68 6.22 -2.65 17.03
N SER A 69 6.24 -1.35 17.34
CA SER A 69 5.43 -0.35 16.62
C SER A 69 5.84 -0.26 15.15
N ARG A 70 7.14 -0.28 14.85
CA ARG A 70 7.65 -0.31 13.48
C ARG A 70 7.22 -1.56 12.71
N LYS A 71 7.38 -2.74 13.33
CA LYS A 71 6.95 -4.01 12.70
C LYS A 71 5.44 -4.04 12.44
N LEU A 72 4.65 -3.52 13.37
CA LEU A 72 3.20 -3.44 13.21
C LEU A 72 2.80 -2.48 12.08
N GLU A 73 3.50 -1.35 11.94
CA GLU A 73 3.28 -0.39 10.86
C GLU A 73 3.63 -1.02 9.49
N GLU A 74 4.78 -1.68 9.39
CA GLU A 74 5.20 -2.41 8.18
C GLU A 74 4.19 -3.51 7.81
N TYR A 75 3.71 -4.28 8.78
CA TYR A 75 2.68 -5.31 8.56
C TYR A 75 1.35 -4.71 8.05
N LYS A 76 0.89 -3.63 8.69
CA LYS A 76 -0.35 -2.94 8.28
C LYS A 76 -0.22 -2.37 6.87
N GLN A 77 0.92 -1.78 6.55
CA GLN A 77 1.19 -1.25 5.21
C GLN A 77 1.20 -2.38 4.17
N ALA A 78 1.94 -3.46 4.42
CA ALA A 78 1.99 -4.60 3.50
C ALA A 78 0.60 -5.23 3.26
N LYS A 79 -0.22 -5.31 4.31
CA LYS A 79 -1.60 -5.81 4.21
C LYS A 79 -2.49 -4.88 3.38
N ALA A 80 -2.41 -3.57 3.60
CA ALA A 80 -3.17 -2.58 2.84
C ALA A 80 -2.76 -2.59 1.36
N ASP A 81 -1.47 -2.65 1.08
CA ASP A 81 -0.93 -2.71 -0.28
C ASP A 81 -1.36 -3.99 -1.01
N LYS A 82 -1.36 -5.14 -0.31
CA LYS A 82 -1.88 -6.40 -0.86
C LYS A 82 -3.35 -6.25 -1.27
N GLN A 83 -4.20 -5.72 -0.39
CA GLN A 83 -5.62 -5.55 -0.69
C GLN A 83 -5.86 -4.66 -1.91
N LYS A 84 -5.09 -3.57 -2.06
CA LYS A 84 -5.15 -2.72 -3.25
C LYS A 84 -4.79 -3.49 -4.52
N LEU A 85 -3.70 -4.26 -4.48
CA LEU A 85 -3.26 -5.06 -5.62
C LEU A 85 -4.29 -6.14 -6.00
N GLU A 86 -4.97 -6.75 -5.03
CA GLU A 86 -6.04 -7.72 -5.29
C GLU A 86 -7.23 -7.09 -6.02
N VAL A 87 -7.64 -5.88 -5.61
CA VAL A 87 -8.71 -5.13 -6.29
C VAL A 87 -8.31 -4.80 -7.73
N ILE A 88 -7.08 -4.31 -7.94
CA ILE A 88 -6.56 -4.01 -9.27
C ILE A 88 -6.53 -5.28 -10.13
N MET A 89 -6.00 -6.39 -9.60
CA MET A 89 -5.96 -7.67 -10.29
C MET A 89 -7.35 -8.14 -10.72
N ALA A 90 -8.36 -8.02 -9.86
CA ALA A 90 -9.73 -8.39 -10.18
C ALA A 90 -10.33 -7.53 -11.31
N LEU A 91 -10.09 -6.21 -11.28
CA LEU A 91 -10.54 -5.30 -12.32
C LEU A 91 -9.82 -5.58 -13.65
N MET A 92 -8.51 -5.83 -13.62
CA MET A 92 -7.74 -6.21 -14.81
C MET A 92 -8.21 -7.53 -15.42
N ALA A 93 -8.46 -8.54 -14.58
CA ALA A 93 -8.98 -9.82 -15.03
C ALA A 93 -10.38 -9.68 -15.67
N ARG A 94 -11.22 -8.77 -15.16
CA ARG A 94 -12.52 -8.45 -15.76
C ARG A 94 -12.35 -7.77 -17.12
N SER A 95 -11.48 -6.76 -17.21
CA SER A 95 -11.14 -6.09 -18.49
C SER A 95 -10.61 -7.08 -19.53
N HIS A 96 -9.76 -8.00 -19.11
CA HIS A 96 -9.22 -9.07 -19.96
C HIS A 96 -10.32 -9.94 -20.52
N ARG A 97 -11.28 -10.35 -19.69
CA ARG A 97 -12.41 -11.18 -20.14
C ARG A 97 -13.30 -10.45 -21.14
N LEU A 98 -13.63 -9.19 -20.87
CA LEU A 98 -14.42 -8.36 -21.80
C LEU A 98 -13.72 -8.24 -23.17
N ALA A 99 -12.39 -8.11 -23.17
CA ALA A 99 -11.61 -8.08 -24.40
C ALA A 99 -11.61 -9.45 -25.12
N ILE A 100 -11.53 -10.56 -24.39
CA ILE A 100 -11.67 -11.91 -24.96
C ILE A 100 -13.02 -12.08 -25.64
N ASP A 101 -14.11 -11.63 -25.01
CA ASP A 101 -15.46 -11.78 -25.56
C ASP A 101 -15.57 -11.07 -26.93
N VAL A 102 -14.97 -9.88 -27.06
CA VAL A 102 -14.89 -9.16 -28.35
C VAL A 102 -14.02 -9.88 -29.37
N CYS A 103 -12.83 -10.34 -28.98
CA CYS A 103 -11.96 -11.09 -29.88
C CYS A 103 -12.64 -12.38 -30.39
N LYS A 104 -13.34 -13.08 -29.49
CA LYS A 104 -14.08 -14.29 -29.83
C LYS A 104 -15.18 -14.00 -30.85
N ALA A 105 -15.96 -12.94 -30.64
CA ALA A 105 -17.01 -12.53 -31.57
C ALA A 105 -16.47 -12.22 -32.97
N TYR A 106 -15.28 -11.62 -33.08
CA TYR A 106 -14.61 -11.41 -34.36
C TYR A 106 -14.12 -12.73 -34.99
N GLU A 107 -13.54 -13.63 -34.20
CA GLU A 107 -13.00 -14.91 -34.68
C GLU A 107 -14.11 -15.87 -35.14
N SER A 108 -15.21 -15.98 -34.39
CA SER A 108 -16.32 -16.87 -34.72
C SER A 108 -17.23 -16.27 -35.79
N ASN A 109 -17.37 -14.94 -35.81
CA ASN A 109 -18.34 -14.22 -36.64
C ASN A 109 -19.79 -14.74 -36.44
N GLU A 110 -20.08 -15.25 -35.25
CA GLU A 110 -21.39 -15.76 -34.86
C GLU A 110 -22.17 -14.69 -34.08
N GLN A 111 -23.43 -14.47 -34.44
CA GLN A 111 -24.28 -13.48 -33.77
C GLN A 111 -24.42 -13.75 -32.27
N GLU A 112 -24.45 -15.03 -31.86
CA GLU A 112 -24.53 -15.41 -30.44
C GLU A 112 -23.34 -14.91 -29.62
N ASP A 113 -22.14 -14.90 -30.19
CA ASP A 113 -20.94 -14.38 -29.53
C ASP A 113 -20.93 -12.84 -29.51
N ILE A 114 -21.49 -12.20 -30.54
CA ILE A 114 -21.66 -10.74 -30.59
C ILE A 114 -22.65 -10.27 -29.52
N ASP A 115 -23.76 -11.01 -29.35
CA ASP A 115 -24.81 -10.69 -28.37
C ASP A 115 -24.34 -10.86 -26.91
N GLN A 116 -23.29 -11.64 -26.67
CA GLN A 116 -22.66 -11.79 -25.35
C GLN A 116 -21.83 -10.56 -24.94
N ILE A 117 -21.42 -9.72 -25.89
CA ILE A 117 -20.66 -8.51 -25.60
C ILE A 117 -21.57 -7.54 -24.84
N SER A 118 -21.11 -7.07 -23.68
CA SER A 118 -21.90 -6.25 -22.78
C SER A 118 -21.31 -4.83 -22.62
N PRO A 119 -21.79 -3.85 -23.41
CA PRO A 119 -21.44 -2.44 -23.25
C PRO A 119 -21.63 -1.88 -21.82
N PRO A 120 -22.69 -2.26 -21.07
CA PRO A 120 -22.82 -1.85 -19.68
C PRO A 120 -21.67 -2.33 -18.80
N LEU A 121 -21.22 -3.58 -18.95
CA LEU A 121 -20.10 -4.11 -18.15
C LEU A 121 -18.78 -3.41 -18.49
N MET A 122 -18.57 -3.01 -19.75
CA MET A 122 -17.43 -2.18 -20.14
C MET A 122 -17.47 -0.81 -19.45
N ALA A 123 -18.65 -0.17 -19.43
CA ALA A 123 -18.84 1.10 -18.73
C ALA A 123 -18.56 0.97 -17.23
N ASP A 124 -19.15 -0.01 -16.57
CA ASP A 124 -18.96 -0.24 -15.13
C ASP A 124 -17.49 -0.48 -14.79
N THR A 125 -16.79 -1.26 -15.62
CA THR A 125 -15.37 -1.56 -15.42
C THR A 125 -14.52 -0.31 -15.64
N HIS A 126 -14.81 0.48 -16.67
CA HIS A 126 -14.19 1.79 -16.90
C HIS A 126 -14.37 2.72 -15.68
N HIS A 127 -15.60 2.89 -15.20
CA HIS A 127 -15.90 3.73 -14.04
C HIS A 127 -15.18 3.24 -12.78
N ALA A 128 -15.15 1.92 -12.54
CA ALA A 128 -14.44 1.34 -11.41
C ALA A 128 -12.93 1.60 -11.49
N LEU A 129 -12.32 1.47 -12.67
CA LEU A 129 -10.90 1.78 -12.88
C LEU A 129 -10.59 3.26 -12.69
N MET A 130 -11.46 4.16 -13.17
CA MET A 130 -11.31 5.62 -12.98
C MET A 130 -11.47 6.06 -11.52
N ALA A 131 -12.22 5.31 -10.71
CA ALA A 131 -12.42 5.59 -9.30
C ALA A 131 -11.22 5.18 -8.42
N LEU A 132 -10.26 4.42 -8.96
CA LEU A 132 -9.08 4.01 -8.21
C LEU A 132 -8.17 5.21 -7.91
N PRO A 133 -7.64 5.33 -6.67
CA PRO A 133 -6.64 6.34 -6.36
C PRO A 133 -5.29 5.93 -6.98
N VAL A 134 -5.05 6.32 -8.24
CA VAL A 134 -3.90 5.87 -9.04
C VAL A 134 -2.53 6.17 -8.39
N PHE A 135 -2.45 7.24 -7.61
CA PHE A 135 -1.24 7.63 -6.86
C PHE A 135 -0.95 6.76 -5.63
N ASP A 136 -1.96 6.03 -5.15
CA ASP A 136 -1.84 5.14 -3.98
C ASP A 136 -1.54 3.68 -4.39
N ILE A 137 -1.41 3.42 -5.70
CA ILE A 137 -1.08 2.11 -6.24
C ILE A 137 0.43 1.86 -6.01
N PRO A 138 0.80 0.75 -5.36
CA PRO A 138 2.21 0.51 -5.00
C PRO A 138 3.17 0.33 -6.17
N GLU A 139 2.65 0.05 -7.38
CA GLU A 139 3.44 -0.25 -8.58
C GLU A 139 3.07 0.71 -9.71
N TRP A 140 4.04 1.45 -10.23
CA TRP A 140 3.81 2.51 -11.20
C TRP A 140 3.33 1.99 -12.57
N GLN A 141 3.75 0.78 -12.94
CA GLN A 141 3.31 0.14 -14.19
C GLN A 141 1.81 -0.10 -14.14
N LEU A 142 1.31 -0.67 -13.04
CA LEU A 142 -0.11 -0.89 -12.82
C LEU A 142 -0.91 0.42 -12.83
N SER A 143 -0.35 1.51 -12.30
CA SER A 143 -0.97 2.84 -12.39
C SER A 143 -1.20 3.29 -13.82
N LEU A 144 -0.22 3.07 -14.70
CA LEU A 144 -0.34 3.40 -16.12
C LEU A 144 -1.34 2.47 -16.82
N ASP A 145 -1.26 1.17 -16.57
CA ASP A 145 -2.13 0.16 -17.15
C ASP A 145 -3.60 0.41 -16.79
N VAL A 146 -3.89 0.78 -15.54
CA VAL A 146 -5.23 1.19 -15.08
C VAL A 146 -5.77 2.33 -15.94
N LEU A 147 -4.98 3.37 -16.16
CA LEU A 147 -5.41 4.53 -16.94
C LEU A 147 -5.57 4.21 -18.43
N MET A 148 -4.69 3.36 -18.98
CA MET A 148 -4.75 2.96 -20.38
C MET A 148 -5.96 2.07 -20.65
N ILE A 149 -6.12 1.00 -19.88
CA ILE A 149 -7.23 0.05 -20.02
C ILE A 149 -8.57 0.74 -19.77
N SER A 150 -8.64 1.62 -18.77
CA SER A 150 -9.84 2.41 -18.53
C SER A 150 -10.28 3.18 -19.77
N ARG A 151 -9.38 3.96 -20.39
CA ARG A 151 -9.68 4.73 -21.61
C ARG A 151 -10.01 3.82 -22.79
N ALA A 152 -9.26 2.73 -22.93
CA ALA A 152 -9.48 1.76 -24.00
C ALA A 152 -10.84 1.08 -23.89
N LEU A 153 -11.32 0.74 -22.69
CA LEU A 153 -12.66 0.19 -22.47
C LEU A 153 -13.78 1.17 -22.81
N ALA A 154 -13.60 2.46 -22.52
CA ALA A 154 -14.56 3.48 -22.94
C ALA A 154 -14.65 3.56 -24.48
N SER A 155 -13.49 3.59 -25.15
CA SER A 155 -13.41 3.58 -26.62
C SER A 155 -13.99 2.29 -27.22
N LEU A 156 -13.69 1.14 -26.63
CA LEU A 156 -14.20 -0.17 -27.06
C LEU A 156 -15.74 -0.20 -27.00
N ARG A 157 -16.31 0.32 -25.91
CA ARG A 157 -17.75 0.46 -25.76
C ARG A 157 -18.36 1.36 -26.83
N GLU A 158 -17.79 2.54 -27.04
CA GLU A 158 -18.29 3.51 -28.03
C GLU A 158 -18.27 2.93 -29.43
N GLN A 159 -17.17 2.27 -29.82
CA GLN A 159 -17.04 1.61 -31.11
C GLN A 159 -18.01 0.44 -31.27
N PHE A 160 -18.23 -0.35 -30.22
CA PHE A 160 -19.21 -1.44 -30.28
C PHE A 160 -20.66 -0.93 -30.41
N LEU A 161 -21.00 0.20 -29.77
CA LEU A 161 -22.32 0.80 -29.97
C LEU A 161 -22.47 1.33 -31.40
N ALA A 162 -21.44 1.99 -31.95
CA ALA A 162 -21.44 2.44 -33.33
C ALA A 162 -21.51 1.28 -34.34
N LEU A 163 -20.96 0.10 -34.00
CA LEU A 163 -21.05 -1.09 -34.81
C LEU A 163 -22.52 -1.49 -35.09
N GLN A 164 -23.41 -1.34 -34.10
CA GLN A 164 -24.84 -1.66 -34.24
C GLN A 164 -25.57 -0.73 -35.23
N ASP A 165 -25.03 0.47 -35.45
CA ASP A 165 -25.58 1.47 -36.37
C ASP A 165 -25.03 1.34 -37.81
N SER A 166 -24.22 0.31 -38.10
CA SER A 166 -23.57 0.13 -39.41
C SER A 166 -24.61 -0.05 -40.53
N ALA A 167 -24.48 0.72 -41.62
CA ALA A 167 -25.48 0.75 -42.69
C ALA A 167 -25.31 -0.38 -43.71
N SER A 168 -24.14 -1.03 -43.73
CA SER A 168 -23.82 -2.12 -44.66
C SER A 168 -23.00 -3.22 -43.99
N GLU A 169 -23.02 -4.42 -44.58
CA GLU A 169 -22.22 -5.56 -44.10
C GLU A 169 -20.70 -5.31 -44.23
N GLU A 170 -20.26 -4.59 -45.26
CA GLU A 170 -18.85 -4.22 -45.44
C GLU A 170 -18.37 -3.26 -44.35
N GLU A 171 -19.18 -2.25 -44.04
CA GLU A 171 -18.92 -1.31 -42.94
C GLU A 171 -18.89 -2.02 -41.59
N PHE A 172 -19.85 -2.91 -41.35
CA PHE A 172 -19.90 -3.74 -40.15
C PHE A 172 -18.62 -4.58 -39.97
N ARG A 173 -18.18 -5.28 -41.03
CA ARG A 173 -16.95 -6.10 -40.97
C ARG A 173 -15.69 -5.26 -40.74
N SER A 174 -15.62 -4.07 -41.34
CA SER A 174 -14.50 -3.15 -41.10
C SER A 174 -14.48 -2.67 -39.65
N ASN A 175 -15.61 -2.21 -39.13
CA ASN A 175 -15.74 -1.72 -37.76
C ASN A 175 -15.48 -2.84 -36.73
N LEU A 176 -15.91 -4.07 -37.00
CA LEU A 176 -15.66 -5.22 -36.13
C LEU A 176 -14.17 -5.58 -36.09
N LYS A 177 -13.44 -5.42 -37.21
CA LYS A 177 -11.99 -5.61 -37.26
C LYS A 177 -11.25 -4.58 -36.40
N ASP A 178 -11.59 -3.30 -36.53
CA ASP A 178 -10.98 -2.22 -35.75
C ASP A 178 -11.27 -2.41 -34.25
N LEU A 179 -12.49 -2.82 -33.91
CA LEU A 179 -12.88 -3.17 -32.56
C LEU A 179 -12.04 -4.34 -32.00
N ASN A 180 -11.79 -5.37 -32.81
CA ASN A 180 -10.96 -6.51 -32.42
C ASN A 180 -9.48 -6.13 -32.22
N GLU A 181 -8.94 -5.19 -33.00
CA GLU A 181 -7.59 -4.69 -32.81
C GLU A 181 -7.45 -4.02 -31.43
N LEU A 182 -8.39 -3.12 -31.09
CA LEU A 182 -8.43 -2.49 -29.77
C LEU A 182 -8.63 -3.52 -28.64
N ALA A 183 -9.53 -4.48 -28.82
CA ALA A 183 -9.74 -5.55 -27.84
C ALA A 183 -8.48 -6.39 -27.64
N SER A 184 -7.75 -6.70 -28.71
CA SER A 184 -6.50 -7.47 -28.64
C SER A 184 -5.41 -6.74 -27.85
N GLU A 185 -5.33 -5.41 -27.99
CA GLU A 185 -4.44 -4.58 -27.17
C GLU A 185 -4.84 -4.61 -25.69
N ILE A 186 -6.14 -4.40 -25.39
CA ILE A 186 -6.66 -4.47 -24.01
C ILE A 186 -6.37 -5.84 -23.40
N LYS A 187 -6.61 -6.92 -24.15
CA LYS A 187 -6.35 -8.30 -23.72
C LYS A 187 -4.90 -8.47 -23.29
N LYS A 188 -3.95 -8.02 -24.11
CA LYS A 188 -2.51 -8.13 -23.81
C LYS A 188 -2.11 -7.31 -22.58
N ILE A 189 -2.47 -6.03 -22.52
CA ILE A 189 -2.10 -5.15 -21.39
C ILE A 189 -2.70 -5.67 -20.08
N SER A 190 -3.97 -6.11 -20.13
CA SER A 190 -4.65 -6.64 -18.93
C SER A 190 -4.06 -7.97 -18.46
N GLU A 191 -3.60 -8.84 -19.36
CA GLU A 191 -2.90 -10.08 -19.01
C GLU A 191 -1.57 -9.80 -18.29
N ASP A 192 -0.78 -8.88 -18.86
CA ASP A 192 0.49 -8.44 -18.28
C ASP A 192 0.26 -7.81 -16.89
N ALA A 193 -0.75 -6.93 -16.77
CA ALA A 193 -1.12 -6.29 -15.50
C ALA A 193 -1.57 -7.32 -14.43
N VAL A 194 -2.35 -8.34 -14.81
CA VAL A 194 -2.73 -9.44 -13.90
C VAL A 194 -1.49 -10.20 -13.43
N SER A 195 -0.55 -10.50 -14.33
CA SER A 195 0.70 -11.19 -14.00
C SER A 195 1.55 -10.37 -13.01
N ILE A 196 1.71 -9.07 -13.28
CA ILE A 196 2.44 -8.14 -12.40
C ILE A 196 1.77 -8.10 -11.01
N ALA A 197 0.45 -7.86 -10.96
CA ALA A 197 -0.28 -7.78 -9.70
C ALA A 197 -0.16 -9.08 -8.90
N LYS A 198 -0.31 -10.24 -9.55
CA LYS A 198 -0.15 -11.57 -8.93
C LYS A 198 1.23 -11.77 -8.34
N ASN A 199 2.29 -11.39 -9.06
CA ASN A 199 3.66 -11.50 -8.58
C ASN A 199 3.89 -10.58 -7.37
N LYS A 200 3.39 -9.34 -7.43
CA LYS A 200 3.50 -8.40 -6.31
C LYS A 200 2.72 -8.85 -5.09
N ILE A 201 1.52 -9.40 -5.24
CA ILE A 201 0.75 -9.99 -4.12
C ILE A 201 1.56 -11.09 -3.43
N LYS A 202 2.16 -12.02 -4.20
CA LYS A 202 3.01 -13.08 -3.65
C LYS A 202 4.21 -12.53 -2.88
N GLU A 203 4.88 -11.50 -3.41
CA GLU A 203 5.97 -10.82 -2.69
C GLU A 203 5.50 -10.27 -1.33
N ARG A 204 4.27 -9.74 -1.23
CA ARG A 204 3.73 -9.17 0.01
C ARG A 204 3.31 -10.27 0.99
N ASP A 205 2.80 -11.40 0.49
CA ASP A 205 2.50 -12.56 1.33
C ASP A 205 3.75 -13.08 2.06
N LEU A 206 4.88 -13.17 1.36
CA LEU A 206 6.16 -13.55 1.97
C LEU A 206 6.61 -12.55 3.07
N VAL A 207 6.29 -11.26 2.93
CA VAL A 207 6.59 -10.25 3.96
C VAL A 207 5.66 -10.40 5.16
N LEU A 208 4.38 -10.65 4.93
CA LEU A 208 3.39 -10.85 5.99
C LEU A 208 3.67 -12.11 6.81
N GLU A 209 4.06 -13.21 6.16
CA GLU A 209 4.47 -14.46 6.81
C GLU A 209 5.72 -14.31 7.68
N ARG A 210 6.67 -13.44 7.28
CA ARG A 210 7.89 -13.17 8.07
C ARG A 210 7.66 -12.20 9.23
N SER A 211 6.56 -11.45 9.20
CA SER A 211 6.27 -10.36 10.15
C SER A 211 5.22 -10.70 11.19
N GLY A 212 4.41 -11.74 10.95
CA GLY A 212 3.48 -12.34 11.92
C GLY A 212 4.19 -13.34 12.83
#